data_AF-A0A5J4YT25-F1
#
_entry.id   AF-A0A5J4YT25-F1
#
_cell.length_a   1.000
_cell.length_b   1.000
_cell.length_c   1.000
_cell.angle_alpha   90.00
_cell.angle_beta   90.00
_cell.angle_gamma   90.00
#
_symmetry.space_group_name_H-M   'P 1'
#
loop_
_entity.id
_entity.type
_entity.pdbx_description
1 polymer ?
#
loop_
_entity_poly.entity_id
_entity_poly.type
_entity_poly.pdbx_seq_one_letter_code
_entity_poly.pdbx_strand_id
1 'polypeptide(L)'
;MSRVGQSGAGRSPHPREAGLVETLPLLTYDSTRVVPAAVVVWVEELGNYCKKEYGAIGTAFAIERQGRVYPTLPTIPQATPGLGEAGREDWYSATVAKEELKLALAARSDAIRKDKETRVRVFGLIMGQLSRASKEALAVKPGWSQLVRESDDPLQLLERVIEAHLTRGYDDPLRNQQYARMSYDQLRVGADESLVSFKTRFKAAVMALEAVGEPVPSSERCAADFILKLEGTRWDEAVRKCNNEHRRFDTVDQAMSFMAQFAYAKQPVQGRTWRTDTEHPEDEDTDDVELAAAPRVRECYNCGADDHLLRDCHARPLDSGMADRMRAAKERQARMARRDTRGRGPVLAGATEQQLRAALDALKRNADA
;
A
#
# COMPACT_ATOMS: atom_id res chain seq x y z
N MET A 1 -35.33 43.63 -17.12
CA MET A 1 -34.62 43.17 -15.90
C MET A 1 -33.62 42.10 -16.30
N SER A 2 -32.39 42.54 -16.60
CA SER A 2 -31.30 41.68 -17.08
C SER A 2 -30.66 40.95 -15.89
N ARG A 3 -30.63 39.61 -15.94
CA ARG A 3 -29.87 38.79 -14.99
C ARG A 3 -28.41 38.80 -15.40
N VAL A 4 -27.60 39.52 -14.63
CA VAL A 4 -26.13 39.44 -14.70
C VAL A 4 -25.70 38.12 -14.08
N GLY A 5 -25.08 37.26 -14.89
CA GLY A 5 -24.46 36.03 -14.44
C GLY A 5 -23.25 36.33 -13.57
N GLN A 6 -23.24 35.82 -12.34
CA GLN A 6 -22.04 35.77 -11.51
C GLN A 6 -21.14 34.67 -12.07
N SER A 7 -20.12 35.09 -12.82
CA SER A 7 -18.94 34.30 -13.12
C SER A 7 -18.24 33.92 -11.83
N GLY A 8 -18.11 32.61 -11.56
CA GLY A 8 -17.37 32.08 -10.42
C GLY A 8 -15.94 32.59 -10.41
N ALA A 9 -15.58 33.32 -9.36
CA ALA A 9 -14.22 33.72 -9.08
C ALA A 9 -13.34 32.47 -8.97
N GLY A 10 -12.36 32.35 -9.87
CA GLY A 10 -11.32 31.35 -9.78
C GLY A 10 -10.61 31.48 -8.43
N ARG A 11 -10.61 30.40 -7.65
CA ARG A 11 -9.73 30.28 -6.48
C ARG A 11 -8.30 30.47 -6.98
N SER A 12 -7.65 31.53 -6.53
CA SER A 12 -6.22 31.74 -6.74
C SER A 12 -5.46 30.47 -6.37
N PRO A 13 -4.54 29.98 -7.22
CA PRO A 13 -3.73 28.81 -6.87
C PRO A 13 -2.77 29.24 -5.77
N HIS A 14 -3.13 28.96 -4.51
CA HIS A 14 -2.16 28.99 -3.44
C HIS A 14 -1.01 28.06 -3.84
N PRO A 15 0.25 28.52 -3.77
CA PRO A 15 1.39 27.66 -4.07
C PRO A 15 1.28 26.42 -3.19
N ARG A 16 1.24 25.24 -3.83
CA ARG A 16 1.26 23.97 -3.10
C ARG A 16 2.57 23.91 -2.33
N GLU A 17 2.51 23.70 -1.03
CA GLU A 17 3.72 23.47 -0.24
C GLU A 17 4.49 22.31 -0.86
N ALA A 18 5.78 22.54 -1.12
CA ALA A 18 6.69 21.53 -1.66
C ALA A 18 7.73 21.18 -0.59
N GLY A 19 8.05 19.89 -0.54
CA GLY A 19 9.12 19.38 0.29
C GLY A 19 10.50 19.80 -0.18
N LEU A 20 11.51 19.66 0.68
CA LEU A 20 12.91 19.95 0.34
C LEU A 20 13.42 19.10 -0.84
N VAL A 21 12.98 17.85 -0.92
CA VAL A 21 13.28 16.91 -2.02
C VAL A 21 11.98 16.58 -2.72
N GLU A 22 11.86 16.96 -4.00
CA GLU A 22 10.62 16.84 -4.78
C GLU A 22 10.13 15.40 -4.97
N THR A 23 11.05 14.43 -4.99
CA THR A 23 10.71 13.01 -5.18
C THR A 23 10.12 12.35 -3.94
N LEU A 24 10.22 12.99 -2.78
CA LEU A 24 9.75 12.44 -1.51
C LEU A 24 8.39 13.05 -1.14
N PRO A 25 7.53 12.28 -0.46
CA PRO A 25 6.25 12.78 0.00
C PRO A 25 6.43 13.88 1.06
N LEU A 26 5.63 14.95 0.96
CA LEU A 26 5.49 15.94 2.02
C LEU A 26 4.46 15.45 3.04
N LEU A 27 4.83 15.40 4.32
CA LEU A 27 3.89 15.02 5.37
C LEU A 27 3.04 16.22 5.81
N THR A 28 1.72 16.08 5.66
CA THR A 28 0.74 17.11 6.04
C THR A 28 0.07 16.77 7.36
N TYR A 29 -0.11 17.77 8.22
CA TYR A 29 -0.83 17.63 9.48
C TYR A 29 -2.23 18.23 9.41
N ASP A 30 -3.21 17.50 9.94
CA ASP A 30 -4.58 17.95 10.15
C ASP A 30 -5.05 17.46 11.53
N SER A 31 -5.40 18.40 12.41
CA SER A 31 -5.83 18.11 13.78
C SER A 31 -7.18 17.39 13.86
N THR A 32 -7.98 17.46 12.79
CA THR A 32 -9.31 16.84 12.71
C THR A 32 -9.24 15.44 12.09
N ARG A 33 -8.32 15.23 11.14
CA ARG A 33 -8.22 14.01 10.36
C ARG A 33 -6.80 13.45 10.37
N VAL A 34 -6.64 12.35 11.09
CA VAL A 34 -5.42 11.53 11.04
C VAL A 34 -5.41 10.72 9.73
N VAL A 35 -4.27 10.70 9.04
CA VAL A 35 -4.06 9.89 7.82
C VAL A 35 -2.92 8.88 8.06
N PRO A 36 -3.19 7.75 8.73
CA PRO A 36 -2.14 6.85 9.22
C PRO A 36 -1.27 6.27 8.10
N ALA A 37 -1.88 5.95 6.95
CA ALA A 37 -1.16 5.37 5.81
C ALA A 37 -0.12 6.33 5.22
N ALA A 38 -0.39 7.65 5.23
CA ALA A 38 0.54 8.64 4.73
C ALA A 38 1.82 8.70 5.58
N VAL A 39 1.70 8.53 6.90
CA VAL A 39 2.85 8.50 7.81
C VAL A 39 3.73 7.28 7.51
N VAL A 40 3.15 6.10 7.34
CA VAL A 40 3.92 4.87 7.06
C VAL A 40 4.69 5.00 5.75
N VAL A 41 4.01 5.43 4.68
CA VAL A 41 4.65 5.65 3.38
C VAL A 41 5.76 6.70 3.49
N TRP A 42 5.52 7.80 4.22
CA TRP A 42 6.51 8.84 4.44
C TRP A 42 7.75 8.32 5.18
N VAL A 43 7.59 7.50 6.22
CA VAL A 43 8.72 6.88 6.96
C VAL A 43 9.48 5.91 6.06
N GLU A 44 8.78 5.07 5.30
CA GLU A 44 9.41 4.10 4.37
C GLU A 44 10.22 4.80 3.28
N GLU A 45 9.66 5.81 2.61
CA GLU A 45 10.33 6.56 1.54
C GLU A 45 11.52 7.36 2.07
N LEU A 46 11.40 8.01 3.24
CA LEU A 46 12.54 8.65 3.90
C LEU A 46 13.63 7.66 4.27
N GLY A 47 13.26 6.49 4.80
CA GLY A 47 14.20 5.44 5.14
C GLY A 47 14.96 4.93 3.91
N ASN A 48 14.26 4.69 2.80
CA ASN A 48 14.86 4.26 1.55
C ASN A 48 15.81 5.32 0.99
N TYR A 49 15.42 6.59 1.03
CA TYR A 49 16.28 7.70 0.63
C TYR A 49 17.53 7.81 1.52
N CYS A 50 17.35 7.75 2.84
CA CYS A 50 18.46 7.84 3.78
C CYS A 50 19.43 6.65 3.64
N LYS A 51 18.93 5.45 3.37
CA LYS A 51 19.78 4.28 3.07
C LYS A 51 20.62 4.50 1.82
N LYS A 52 20.02 5.10 0.78
CA LYS A 52 20.69 5.38 -0.49
C LYS A 52 21.75 6.49 -0.35
N GLU A 53 21.41 7.60 0.28
CA GLU A 53 22.26 8.81 0.31
C GLU A 53 23.24 8.85 1.49
N TYR A 54 22.82 8.32 2.65
CA TYR A 54 23.56 8.43 3.92
C TYR A 54 23.97 7.06 4.50
N GLY A 55 23.64 5.96 3.82
CA GLY A 55 24.04 4.61 4.19
C GLY A 55 23.37 4.11 5.47
N ALA A 56 24.19 3.66 6.43
CA ALA A 56 23.71 2.93 7.59
C ALA A 56 22.72 3.70 8.48
N ILE A 57 22.77 5.04 8.51
CA ILE A 57 21.81 5.84 9.30
C ILE A 57 20.36 5.64 8.85
N GLY A 58 20.13 5.16 7.63
CA GLY A 58 18.78 4.85 7.14
C GLY A 58 18.08 3.74 7.93
N THR A 59 18.79 2.94 8.75
CA THR A 59 18.16 1.99 9.69
C THR A 59 17.36 2.69 10.77
N ALA A 60 17.66 3.96 11.08
CA ALA A 60 16.92 4.79 12.02
C ALA A 60 15.42 4.96 11.66
N PHE A 61 15.07 4.76 10.39
CA PHE A 61 13.71 4.87 9.87
C PHE A 61 12.99 3.51 9.77
N ALA A 62 13.44 2.50 10.51
CA ALA A 62 12.70 1.25 10.61
C ALA A 62 11.27 1.51 11.12
N ILE A 63 10.30 0.78 10.56
CA ILE A 63 8.88 0.91 10.96
C ILE A 63 8.73 0.51 12.43
N GLU A 64 9.30 -0.62 12.80
CA GLU A 64 9.33 -1.14 14.17
C GLU A 64 10.31 -0.33 15.02
N ARG A 65 9.86 0.15 16.18
CA ARG A 65 10.68 0.95 17.09
C ARG A 65 11.98 0.26 17.52
N GLN A 66 11.94 -1.07 17.73
CA GLN A 66 13.11 -1.87 18.10
C GLN A 66 14.21 -1.86 17.03
N GLY A 67 13.85 -1.66 15.75
CA GLY A 67 14.80 -1.56 14.64
C GLY A 67 15.40 -0.16 14.47
N ARG A 68 14.88 0.86 15.15
CA ARG A 68 15.35 2.25 15.04
C ARG A 68 16.58 2.47 15.91
N VAL A 69 17.73 2.06 15.38
CA VAL A 69 19.01 2.14 16.11
C VAL A 69 20.03 2.90 15.26
N TYR A 70 20.81 3.75 15.92
CA TYR A 70 21.98 4.38 15.31
C TYR A 70 23.07 3.34 15.00
N PRO A 71 23.85 3.53 13.92
CA PRO A 71 24.97 2.65 13.63
C PRO A 71 25.96 2.56 14.80
N THR A 72 26.42 1.34 15.11
CA THR A 72 27.44 1.15 16.15
C THR A 72 28.78 1.67 15.67
N LEU A 73 29.40 2.53 16.47
CA LEU A 73 30.73 3.07 16.19
C LEU A 73 31.81 1.97 16.32
N PRO A 74 32.95 2.10 15.62
CA PRO A 74 34.04 1.15 15.72
C PRO A 74 34.55 0.99 17.16
N THR A 75 34.70 -0.25 17.61
CA THR A 75 35.28 -0.57 18.92
C THR A 75 36.77 -0.27 18.93
N ILE A 76 37.27 0.37 19.99
CA ILE A 76 38.72 0.54 20.18
C ILE A 76 39.25 -0.76 20.81
N PRO A 77 40.29 -1.38 20.25
CA PRO A 77 40.95 -2.52 20.90
C PRO A 77 41.42 -2.14 22.31
N GLN A 78 41.20 -3.02 23.29
CA GLN A 78 41.75 -2.78 24.63
C GLN A 78 43.27 -2.88 24.58
N ALA A 79 43.95 -1.97 25.25
CA ALA A 79 45.40 -2.05 25.41
C ALA A 79 45.73 -3.35 26.16
N THR A 80 46.52 -4.22 25.55
CA THR A 80 46.96 -5.47 26.17
C THR A 80 47.81 -5.13 27.40
N PRO A 81 47.40 -5.49 28.62
CA PRO A 81 48.19 -5.24 29.82
C PRO A 81 49.41 -6.17 29.77
N GLY A 82 50.61 -5.63 29.57
CA GLY A 82 51.86 -6.45 29.51
C GLY A 82 52.99 -5.86 28.67
N LEU A 83 52.73 -4.85 27.85
CA LEU A 83 53.75 -4.21 26.99
C LEU A 83 54.83 -3.40 27.73
N GLY A 84 54.84 -3.40 29.07
CA GLY A 84 55.77 -2.62 29.91
C GLY A 84 57.11 -3.29 30.19
N GLU A 85 57.23 -4.60 30.00
CA GLU A 85 58.44 -5.39 30.34
C GLU A 85 58.93 -6.25 29.17
N ALA A 86 58.65 -5.79 27.96
CA ALA A 86 58.98 -6.48 26.72
C ALA A 86 60.50 -6.34 26.44
N GLY A 87 61.22 -7.46 26.36
CA GLY A 87 62.66 -7.49 26.03
C GLY A 87 62.97 -6.91 24.64
N ARG A 88 64.26 -6.82 24.27
CA ARG A 88 64.74 -6.15 23.04
C ARG A 88 64.19 -6.71 21.71
N GLU A 89 63.52 -7.86 21.70
CA GLU A 89 62.79 -8.41 20.53
C GLU A 89 61.31 -7.98 20.45
N ASP A 90 60.80 -7.41 21.53
CA ASP A 90 59.39 -7.15 21.78
C ASP A 90 59.07 -5.64 21.74
N TRP A 91 60.05 -4.81 21.33
CA TRP A 91 59.88 -3.37 21.09
C TRP A 91 59.17 -3.07 19.76
N TYR A 92 59.38 -3.91 18.74
CA TYR A 92 58.77 -3.74 17.42
C TYR A 92 57.27 -4.08 17.46
N SER A 93 56.90 -5.17 18.13
CA SER A 93 55.52 -5.54 18.43
C SER A 93 54.81 -4.44 19.24
N ALA A 94 55.48 -3.91 20.28
CA ALA A 94 54.96 -2.82 21.09
C ALA A 94 54.71 -1.52 20.32
N THR A 95 55.63 -1.17 19.41
CA THR A 95 55.49 0.03 18.57
C THR A 95 54.39 -0.13 17.53
N VAL A 96 54.29 -1.30 16.88
CA VAL A 96 53.17 -1.61 15.96
C VAL A 96 51.83 -1.52 16.69
N ALA A 97 51.69 -2.17 17.85
CA ALA A 97 50.44 -2.14 18.63
C ALA A 97 50.05 -0.70 19.06
N LYS A 98 51.03 0.14 19.40
CA LYS A 98 50.80 1.55 19.73
C LYS A 98 50.33 2.36 18.52
N GLU A 99 50.92 2.16 17.35
CA GLU A 99 50.49 2.84 16.12
C GLU A 99 49.11 2.35 15.65
N GLU A 100 48.81 1.05 15.76
CA GLU A 100 47.48 0.49 15.52
C GLU A 100 46.42 1.11 16.44
N LEU A 101 46.72 1.26 17.73
CA LEU A 101 45.82 1.90 18.68
C LEU A 101 45.58 3.38 18.33
N LYS A 102 46.62 4.11 17.92
CA LYS A 102 46.46 5.51 17.46
C LYS A 102 45.60 5.59 16.20
N LEU A 103 45.81 4.71 15.23
CA LEU A 103 45.00 4.63 14.01
C LEU A 103 43.54 4.30 14.35
N ALA A 104 43.29 3.37 15.27
CA ALA A 104 41.94 3.03 15.73
C ALA A 104 41.25 4.20 16.44
N LEU A 105 41.99 4.95 17.27
CA LEU A 105 41.48 6.15 17.94
C LEU A 105 41.14 7.26 16.94
N ALA A 106 42.01 7.50 15.95
CA ALA A 106 41.78 8.47 14.88
C ALA A 106 40.59 8.07 14.01
N ALA A 107 40.49 6.80 13.60
CA ALA A 107 39.35 6.29 12.84
C ALA A 107 38.03 6.43 13.61
N ARG A 108 38.04 6.21 14.93
CA ARG A 108 36.84 6.38 15.76
C ARG A 108 36.45 7.85 15.93
N SER A 109 37.40 8.76 16.14
CA SER A 109 37.08 10.19 16.23
C SER A 109 36.51 10.73 14.91
N ASP A 110 37.05 10.28 13.78
CA ASP A 110 36.52 10.58 12.45
C ASP A 110 35.11 10.01 12.24
N ALA A 111 34.87 8.77 12.67
CA ALA A 111 33.54 8.16 12.61
C ALA A 111 32.51 8.93 13.45
N ILE A 112 32.87 9.36 14.66
CA ILE A 112 31.99 10.18 15.53
C ILE A 112 31.64 11.51 14.86
N ARG A 113 32.63 12.20 14.28
CA ARG A 113 32.40 13.46 13.57
C ARG A 113 31.47 13.27 12.38
N LYS A 114 31.75 12.27 11.53
CA LYS A 114 30.94 11.97 10.35
C LYS A 114 29.50 11.57 10.71
N ASP A 115 29.33 10.78 11.77
CA ASP A 115 28.03 10.40 12.30
C ASP A 115 27.24 11.64 12.75
N LYS A 116 27.85 12.53 13.54
CA LYS A 116 27.22 13.78 13.98
C LYS A 116 26.79 14.65 12.80
N GLU A 117 27.68 14.84 11.81
CA GLU A 117 27.35 15.61 10.60
C GLU A 117 26.19 14.98 9.81
N THR A 118 26.17 13.64 9.71
CA THR A 118 25.13 12.91 9.00
C THR A 118 23.78 13.05 9.72
N ARG A 119 23.77 12.96 11.05
CA ARG A 119 22.55 13.16 11.86
C ARG A 119 21.94 14.54 11.66
N VAL A 120 22.76 15.60 11.63
CA VAL A 120 22.29 16.97 11.37
C VAL A 120 21.67 17.09 9.98
N ARG A 121 22.27 16.47 8.95
CA ARG A 121 21.70 16.45 7.59
C ARG A 121 20.37 15.71 7.54
N VAL A 122 20.27 14.56 8.20
CA VAL A 122 19.04 13.77 8.28
C VAL A 122 17.96 14.52 9.06
N PHE A 123 18.31 15.20 10.14
CA PHE A 123 17.40 16.07 10.89
C PHE A 123 16.82 17.18 9.98
N GLY A 124 17.69 17.84 9.23
CA GLY A 124 17.31 18.84 8.23
C GLY A 124 16.41 18.28 7.13
N LEU A 125 16.66 17.05 6.67
CA LEU A 125 15.81 16.37 5.69
C LEU A 125 14.41 16.11 6.24
N ILE A 126 14.30 15.55 7.45
CA ILE A 126 13.00 15.32 8.10
C ILE A 126 12.24 16.64 8.20
N MET A 127 12.86 17.67 8.77
CA MET A 127 12.27 19.01 8.87
C MET A 127 11.87 19.60 7.50
N GLY A 128 12.67 19.35 6.47
CA GLY A 128 12.40 19.77 5.09
C GLY A 128 11.19 19.07 4.45
N GLN A 129 10.80 17.91 4.97
CA GLN A 129 9.68 17.10 4.48
C GLN A 129 8.43 17.14 5.37
N LEU A 130 8.37 18.10 6.29
CA LEU A 130 7.18 18.42 7.07
C LEU A 130 6.51 19.68 6.51
N SER A 131 5.19 19.62 6.36
CA SER A 131 4.36 20.79 6.04
C SER A 131 4.49 21.88 7.11
N ARG A 132 4.08 23.10 6.78
CA ARG A 132 4.07 24.18 7.78
C ARG A 132 3.17 23.85 8.97
N ALA A 133 1.98 23.30 8.71
CA ALA A 133 1.04 22.87 9.75
C ALA A 133 1.65 21.82 10.68
N SER A 134 2.42 20.87 10.13
CA SER A 134 3.13 19.85 10.92
C SER A 134 4.17 20.49 11.85
N LYS A 135 4.94 21.47 11.35
CA LYS A 135 5.95 22.17 12.16
C LYS A 135 5.32 22.99 13.27
N GLU A 136 4.20 23.68 12.99
CA GLU A 136 3.46 24.46 13.97
C GLU A 136 2.87 23.56 15.07
N ALA A 137 2.30 22.41 14.71
CA ALA A 137 1.78 21.44 15.68
C ALA A 137 2.87 20.88 16.62
N LEU A 138 4.07 20.61 16.07
CA LEU A 138 5.21 20.15 16.86
C LEU A 138 5.79 21.26 17.75
N ALA A 139 5.72 22.52 17.31
CA ALA A 139 6.27 23.65 18.04
C ALA A 139 5.59 23.95 19.37
N VAL A 140 4.34 23.51 19.52
CA VAL A 140 3.59 23.65 20.79
C VAL A 140 4.10 22.67 21.85
N LYS A 141 4.76 21.58 21.45
CA LYS A 141 5.16 20.51 22.37
C LYS A 141 6.39 20.88 23.22
N PRO A 142 6.43 20.44 24.49
CA PRO A 142 7.55 20.74 25.37
C PRO A 142 8.87 20.18 24.83
N GLY A 143 9.96 20.92 25.01
CA GLY A 143 11.30 20.55 24.55
C GLY A 143 11.54 20.69 23.04
N TRP A 144 10.55 21.13 22.25
CA TRP A 144 10.73 21.34 20.80
C TRP A 144 11.84 22.36 20.49
N SER A 145 11.85 23.49 21.20
CA SER A 145 12.83 24.56 20.99
C SER A 145 14.27 24.10 21.25
N GLN A 146 14.46 23.15 22.18
CA GLN A 146 15.77 22.58 22.46
C GLN A 146 16.19 21.61 21.35
N LEU A 147 15.30 20.70 20.96
CA LEU A 147 15.54 19.73 19.90
C LEU A 147 15.92 20.40 18.58
N VAL A 148 15.21 21.48 18.19
CA VAL A 148 15.53 22.24 16.98
C VAL A 148 16.87 22.98 17.11
N ARG A 149 17.22 23.48 18.31
CA ARG A 149 18.51 24.16 18.53
C ARG A 149 19.70 23.20 18.41
N GLU A 150 19.56 22.00 18.94
CA GLU A 150 20.62 20.98 18.94
C GLU A 150 20.75 20.29 17.58
N SER A 151 19.62 20.01 16.91
CA SER A 151 19.55 19.45 15.55
C SER A 151 20.35 18.17 15.32
N ASP A 152 20.67 17.40 16.37
CA ASP A 152 21.56 16.25 16.32
C ASP A 152 20.88 14.90 16.57
N ASP A 153 19.60 14.91 16.95
CA ASP A 153 18.81 13.70 17.22
C ASP A 153 17.63 13.53 16.24
N PRO A 154 17.88 13.01 15.01
CA PRO A 154 16.83 12.71 14.04
C PRO A 154 15.86 11.61 14.52
N LEU A 155 16.29 10.68 15.39
CA LEU A 155 15.41 9.64 15.94
C LEU A 155 14.35 10.24 16.85
N GLN A 156 14.75 11.10 17.79
CA GLN A 156 13.80 11.77 18.67
C GLN A 156 12.84 12.68 17.86
N LEU A 157 13.33 13.35 16.82
CA LEU A 157 12.47 14.10 15.90
C LEU A 157 11.44 13.19 15.22
N LEU A 158 11.88 12.05 14.69
CA LEU A 158 11.01 11.08 14.03
C LEU A 158 9.92 10.55 14.97
N GLU A 159 10.28 10.18 16.20
CA GLU A 159 9.30 9.71 17.20
C GLU A 159 8.23 10.77 17.49
N ARG A 160 8.62 12.03 17.68
CA ARG A 160 7.66 13.14 17.90
C ARG A 160 6.76 13.39 16.70
N VAL A 161 7.31 13.29 15.48
CA VAL A 161 6.52 13.42 14.23
C VAL A 161 5.48 12.32 14.16
N ILE A 162 5.88 11.07 14.40
CA ILE A 162 4.99 9.91 14.38
C ILE A 162 3.90 10.05 15.45
N GLU A 163 4.26 10.41 16.68
CA GLU A 163 3.31 10.66 17.76
C GLU A 163 2.29 11.73 17.35
N ALA A 164 2.74 12.89 16.87
CA ALA A 164 1.85 13.97 16.49
C ALA A 164 0.93 13.61 15.32
N HIS A 165 1.40 12.86 14.32
CA HIS A 165 0.64 12.58 13.09
C HIS A 165 -0.18 11.29 13.14
N LEU A 166 0.13 10.35 14.04
CA LEU A 166 -0.67 9.14 14.25
C LEU A 166 -1.66 9.27 15.41
N THR A 167 -1.41 10.21 16.31
CA THR A 167 -2.41 10.68 17.27
C THR A 167 -3.02 11.98 16.77
N ARG A 168 -3.94 12.57 17.55
CA ARG A 168 -4.42 13.93 17.28
C ARG A 168 -3.50 15.00 17.88
N GLY A 169 -2.36 14.60 18.45
CA GLY A 169 -1.40 15.51 19.07
C GLY A 169 -1.97 16.25 20.27
N TYR A 170 -2.77 15.58 21.12
CA TYR A 170 -3.26 16.21 22.35
C TYR A 170 -2.09 16.57 23.27
N ASP A 171 -2.28 17.58 24.12
CA ASP A 171 -1.26 17.99 25.10
C ASP A 171 -1.15 17.02 26.28
N ASP A 172 -2.19 16.23 26.51
CA ASP A 172 -2.22 15.18 27.52
C ASP A 172 -1.74 13.83 26.94
N PRO A 173 -0.61 13.28 27.44
CA PRO A 173 -0.10 11.98 27.00
C PRO A 173 -1.10 10.84 27.21
N LEU A 174 -1.87 10.84 28.30
CA LEU A 174 -2.82 9.76 28.60
C LEU A 174 -3.92 9.70 27.53
N ARG A 175 -4.34 10.88 27.04
CA ARG A 175 -5.33 10.97 25.96
C ARG A 175 -4.78 10.47 24.63
N ASN A 176 -3.50 10.71 24.35
CA ASN A 176 -2.83 10.16 23.17
C ASN A 176 -2.72 8.63 23.24
N GLN A 177 -2.37 8.10 24.41
CA GLN A 177 -2.33 6.66 24.70
C GLN A 177 -3.70 5.99 24.50
N GLN A 178 -4.74 6.54 25.12
CA GLN A 178 -6.11 6.03 24.97
C GLN A 178 -6.56 6.07 23.50
N TYR A 179 -6.24 7.15 22.77
CA TYR A 179 -6.57 7.27 21.36
C TYR A 179 -5.88 6.19 20.51
N ALA A 180 -4.57 5.98 20.72
CA ALA A 180 -3.81 4.96 20.00
C ALA A 180 -4.39 3.56 20.26
N ARG A 181 -4.71 3.25 21.51
CA ARG A 181 -5.33 1.97 21.90
C ARG A 181 -6.69 1.76 21.24
N MET A 182 -7.58 2.75 21.35
CA MET A 182 -8.90 2.69 20.71
C MET A 182 -8.78 2.54 19.19
N SER A 183 -7.85 3.26 18.56
CA SER A 183 -7.62 3.19 17.11
C SER A 183 -7.13 1.79 16.69
N TYR A 184 -6.29 1.13 17.48
CA TYR A 184 -5.84 -0.23 17.21
C TYR A 184 -6.99 -1.24 17.38
N ASP A 185 -7.73 -1.17 18.48
CA ASP A 185 -8.80 -2.13 18.80
C ASP A 185 -9.97 -2.02 17.81
N GLN A 186 -10.37 -0.80 17.44
CA GLN A 186 -11.47 -0.51 16.51
C GLN A 186 -11.08 -0.64 15.04
N LEU A 187 -9.81 -0.90 14.73
CA LEU A 187 -9.36 -1.05 13.35
C LEU A 187 -10.13 -2.19 12.66
N ARG A 188 -10.76 -1.86 11.53
CA ARG A 188 -11.48 -2.79 10.64
C ARG A 188 -11.12 -2.48 9.19
N VAL A 189 -11.26 -3.47 8.31
CA VAL A 189 -11.10 -3.29 6.87
C VAL A 189 -12.27 -2.45 6.33
N GLY A 190 -11.99 -1.49 5.45
CA GLY A 190 -13.03 -0.81 4.67
C GLY A 190 -13.64 -1.73 3.59
N ALA A 191 -14.85 -1.42 3.13
CA ALA A 191 -15.59 -2.25 2.16
C ALA A 191 -14.81 -2.55 0.86
N ASP A 192 -14.18 -1.52 0.29
CA ASP A 192 -13.42 -1.62 -0.99
C ASP A 192 -11.91 -1.54 -0.79
N GLU A 193 -11.43 -1.61 0.44
CA GLU A 193 -10.02 -1.42 0.74
C GLU A 193 -9.18 -2.64 0.30
N SER A 194 -7.98 -2.41 -0.26
CA SER A 194 -7.06 -3.50 -0.58
C SER A 194 -6.37 -4.08 0.66
N LEU A 195 -5.92 -5.34 0.59
CA LEU A 195 -5.21 -5.99 1.70
C LEU A 195 -3.92 -5.22 2.06
N VAL A 196 -3.24 -4.70 1.04
CA VAL A 196 -2.02 -3.89 1.21
C VAL A 196 -2.32 -2.59 1.94
N SER A 197 -3.36 -1.86 1.54
CA SER A 197 -3.79 -0.63 2.23
C SER A 197 -4.14 -0.90 3.70
N PHE A 198 -4.88 -1.99 3.95
CA PHE A 198 -5.24 -2.37 5.31
C PHE A 198 -4.02 -2.69 6.15
N LYS A 199 -3.06 -3.44 5.61
CA LYS A 199 -1.77 -3.73 6.25
C LYS A 199 -1.01 -2.44 6.59
N THR A 200 -0.97 -1.47 5.68
CA THR A 200 -0.32 -0.17 5.96
C THR A 200 -1.00 0.54 7.13
N ARG A 201 -2.33 0.56 7.20
CA ARG A 201 -3.05 1.15 8.36
C ARG A 201 -2.83 0.36 9.65
N PHE A 202 -2.75 -0.96 9.57
CA PHE A 202 -2.45 -1.81 10.72
C PHE A 202 -1.05 -1.52 11.28
N LYS A 203 -0.04 -1.45 10.41
CA LYS A 203 1.33 -1.03 10.79
C LYS A 203 1.33 0.35 11.44
N ALA A 204 0.59 1.30 10.86
CA ALA A 204 0.45 2.63 11.45
C ALA A 204 -0.16 2.59 12.87
N ALA A 205 -1.17 1.77 13.10
CA ALA A 205 -1.77 1.62 14.43
C ALA A 205 -0.77 1.04 15.45
N VAL A 206 0.05 0.06 15.06
CA VAL A 206 1.12 -0.49 15.91
C VAL A 206 2.20 0.57 16.20
N MET A 207 2.64 1.32 15.18
CA MET A 207 3.58 2.44 15.35
C MET A 207 3.03 3.51 16.30
N ALA A 208 1.72 3.76 16.29
CA ALA A 208 1.09 4.71 17.19
C ALA A 208 1.19 4.26 18.65
N LEU A 209 0.93 2.98 18.94
CA LEU A 209 1.10 2.38 20.28
C LEU A 209 2.54 2.51 20.75
N GLU A 210 3.50 2.18 19.89
CA GLU A 210 4.93 2.29 20.17
C GLU A 210 5.36 3.72 20.50
N ALA A 211 4.86 4.69 19.75
CA ALA A 211 5.22 6.10 19.89
C ALA A 211 4.72 6.72 21.20
N VAL A 212 3.50 6.36 21.63
CA VAL A 212 2.90 6.85 22.89
C VAL A 212 3.31 6.04 24.12
N GLY A 213 4.09 4.97 23.93
CA GLY A 213 4.54 4.09 25.02
C GLY A 213 3.46 3.15 25.57
N GLU A 214 2.39 2.91 24.82
CA GLU A 214 1.38 1.90 25.18
C GLU A 214 1.94 0.48 24.99
N PRO A 215 1.48 -0.53 25.75
CA PRO A 215 1.92 -1.91 25.59
C PRO A 215 1.58 -2.44 24.19
N VAL A 216 2.64 -2.79 23.45
CA VAL A 216 2.54 -3.32 22.10
C VAL A 216 2.43 -4.84 22.16
N PRO A 217 1.46 -5.47 21.46
CA PRO A 217 1.41 -6.92 21.37
C PRO A 217 2.67 -7.49 20.70
N SER A 218 3.02 -8.75 21.03
CA SER A 218 4.13 -9.44 20.35
C SER A 218 3.87 -9.55 18.84
N SER A 219 4.92 -9.76 18.03
CA SER A 219 4.78 -9.91 16.57
C SER A 219 3.79 -11.04 16.19
N GLU A 220 3.87 -12.18 16.88
CA GLU A 220 2.93 -13.30 16.74
C GLU A 220 1.48 -12.86 17.05
N ARG A 221 1.30 -12.09 18.13
CA ARG A 221 -0.01 -11.59 18.52
C ARG A 221 -0.55 -10.57 17.52
N CYS A 222 0.29 -9.68 17.01
CA CYS A 222 -0.05 -8.76 15.93
C CYS A 222 -0.50 -9.50 14.67
N ALA A 223 0.15 -10.62 14.31
CA ALA A 223 -0.26 -11.46 13.18
C ALA A 223 -1.64 -12.11 13.42
N ALA A 224 -1.89 -12.63 14.63
CA ALA A 224 -3.19 -13.17 15.00
C ALA A 224 -4.30 -12.10 15.00
N ASP A 225 -4.04 -10.93 15.59
CA ASP A 225 -4.98 -9.80 15.61
C ASP A 225 -5.26 -9.29 14.18
N PHE A 226 -4.26 -9.30 13.29
CA PHE A 226 -4.44 -8.93 11.88
C PHE A 226 -5.42 -9.88 11.18
N ILE A 227 -5.26 -11.20 11.38
CA ILE A 227 -6.16 -12.22 10.82
C ILE A 227 -7.57 -12.07 11.40
N LEU A 228 -7.69 -11.89 12.71
CA LEU A 228 -8.97 -11.69 13.39
C LEU A 228 -9.73 -10.48 12.80
N LYS A 229 -9.03 -9.40 12.45
CA LYS A 229 -9.64 -8.21 11.84
C LYS A 229 -10.07 -8.42 10.37
N LEU A 230 -9.66 -9.51 9.73
CA LEU A 230 -10.11 -9.92 8.40
C LEU A 230 -11.35 -10.83 8.44
N GLU A 231 -11.79 -11.28 9.62
CA GLU A 231 -13.01 -12.08 9.76
C GLU A 231 -14.26 -11.30 9.29
N GLY A 232 -15.16 -12.00 8.61
CA GLY A 232 -16.38 -11.41 8.05
C GLY A 232 -16.16 -10.50 6.83
N THR A 233 -14.93 -10.43 6.31
CA THR A 233 -14.61 -9.69 5.08
C THR A 233 -14.56 -10.61 3.87
N ARG A 234 -14.21 -10.08 2.69
CA ARG A 234 -14.00 -10.90 1.49
C ARG A 234 -12.87 -11.94 1.61
N TRP A 235 -12.00 -11.83 2.61
CA TRP A 235 -10.92 -12.80 2.88
C TRP A 235 -11.31 -13.87 3.90
N ASP A 236 -12.56 -13.87 4.39
CA ASP A 236 -13.05 -14.75 5.46
C ASP A 236 -12.85 -16.24 5.16
N GLU A 237 -12.93 -16.66 3.89
CA GLU A 237 -12.66 -18.06 3.51
C GLU A 237 -11.23 -18.50 3.88
N ALA A 238 -10.24 -17.65 3.60
CA ALA A 238 -8.85 -17.92 3.94
C ALA A 238 -8.64 -17.88 5.46
N VAL A 239 -9.33 -16.99 6.18
CA VAL A 239 -9.29 -16.92 7.63
C VAL A 239 -9.86 -18.19 8.27
N ARG A 240 -11.02 -18.67 7.80
CA ARG A 240 -11.61 -19.94 8.26
C ARG A 240 -10.67 -21.11 8.03
N LYS A 241 -10.03 -21.18 6.85
CA LYS A 241 -9.05 -22.24 6.58
C LYS A 241 -7.86 -22.17 7.54
N CYS A 242 -7.33 -20.97 7.77
CA CYS A 242 -6.26 -20.75 8.74
C CYS A 242 -6.66 -21.24 10.15
N ASN A 243 -7.87 -20.90 10.60
CA ASN A 243 -8.40 -21.29 11.91
C ASN A 243 -8.60 -22.82 12.02
N ASN A 244 -9.17 -23.45 10.99
CA ASN A 244 -9.37 -24.90 10.95
C ASN A 244 -8.05 -25.68 10.96
N GLU A 245 -7.04 -25.18 10.26
CA GLU A 245 -5.71 -25.78 10.18
C GLU A 245 -4.81 -25.38 11.37
N HIS A 246 -5.31 -24.57 12.31
CA HIS A 246 -4.58 -24.07 13.47
C HIS A 246 -3.23 -23.43 13.11
N ARG A 247 -3.14 -22.80 11.93
CA ARG A 247 -1.90 -22.16 11.48
C ARG A 247 -1.61 -20.94 12.35
N ARG A 248 -0.34 -20.78 12.69
CA ARG A 248 0.21 -19.60 13.37
C ARG A 248 1.22 -18.94 12.45
N PHE A 249 1.33 -17.62 12.58
CA PHE A 249 2.28 -16.82 11.83
C PHE A 249 3.11 -16.00 12.81
N ASP A 250 4.40 -15.90 12.56
CA ASP A 250 5.31 -15.14 13.40
C ASP A 250 5.21 -13.63 13.13
N THR A 251 4.79 -13.28 11.90
CA THR A 251 4.72 -11.90 11.43
C THR A 251 3.47 -11.62 10.60
N VAL A 252 3.06 -10.36 10.58
CA VAL A 252 1.94 -9.88 9.74
C VAL A 252 2.24 -10.07 8.24
N ASP A 253 3.51 -10.04 7.84
CA ASP A 253 3.93 -10.21 6.45
C ASP A 253 3.71 -11.64 5.94
N GLN A 254 3.97 -12.64 6.78
CA GLN A 254 3.64 -14.04 6.48
C GLN A 254 2.13 -14.25 6.38
N ALA A 255 1.35 -13.70 7.32
CA ALA A 255 -0.10 -13.77 7.29
C ALA A 255 -0.67 -13.12 6.02
N MET A 256 -0.17 -11.93 5.64
CA MET A 256 -0.59 -11.25 4.41
C MET A 256 -0.25 -12.06 3.16
N SER A 257 0.94 -12.66 3.11
CA SER A 257 1.37 -13.49 1.97
C SER A 257 0.46 -14.71 1.79
N PHE A 258 0.09 -15.38 2.89
CA PHE A 258 -0.86 -16.48 2.86
C PHE A 258 -2.23 -16.05 2.33
N MET A 259 -2.77 -14.94 2.83
CA MET A 259 -4.07 -14.43 2.36
C MET A 259 -4.01 -14.04 0.87
N ALA A 260 -2.93 -13.40 0.42
CA ALA A 260 -2.78 -13.00 -0.97
C ALA A 260 -2.68 -14.19 -1.95
N GLN A 261 -2.05 -15.28 -1.51
CA GLN A 261 -1.85 -16.49 -2.33
C GLN A 261 -3.02 -17.48 -2.23
N PHE A 262 -3.98 -17.24 -1.34
CA PHE A 262 -5.08 -18.15 -1.12
C PHE A 262 -5.99 -18.23 -2.35
N ALA A 263 -6.30 -19.46 -2.77
CA ALA A 263 -7.22 -19.72 -3.87
C ALA A 263 -8.67 -19.59 -3.37
N TYR A 264 -9.21 -18.37 -3.45
CA TYR A 264 -10.60 -18.10 -3.10
C TYR A 264 -11.56 -18.79 -4.05
N ALA A 265 -12.64 -19.35 -3.51
CA ALA A 265 -13.74 -19.83 -4.33
C ALA A 265 -14.25 -18.67 -5.19
N LYS A 266 -14.47 -18.94 -6.48
CA LYS A 266 -15.12 -17.95 -7.35
C LYS A 266 -16.49 -17.67 -6.74
N GLN A 267 -16.75 -16.42 -6.36
CA GLN A 267 -18.08 -16.04 -5.91
C GLN A 267 -19.08 -16.48 -6.99
N PRO A 268 -20.14 -17.22 -6.63
CA PRO A 268 -21.17 -17.54 -7.60
C PRO A 268 -21.68 -16.21 -8.13
N VAL A 269 -21.61 -16.03 -9.46
CA VAL A 269 -22.26 -14.89 -10.13
C VAL A 269 -23.68 -14.89 -9.60
N GLN A 270 -24.09 -13.83 -8.88
CA GLN A 270 -25.45 -13.73 -8.34
C GLN A 270 -26.41 -14.09 -9.46
N GLY A 271 -26.99 -15.29 -9.36
CA GLY A 271 -28.02 -15.72 -10.28
C GLY A 271 -29.10 -14.67 -10.18
N ARG A 272 -29.56 -14.14 -11.32
CA ARG A 272 -30.78 -13.34 -11.35
C ARG A 272 -31.82 -14.16 -10.60
N THR A 273 -32.29 -13.65 -9.47
CA THR A 273 -33.39 -14.26 -8.75
C THR A 273 -34.54 -14.29 -9.74
N TRP A 274 -34.95 -15.48 -10.15
CA TRP A 274 -36.17 -15.66 -10.92
C TRP A 274 -37.30 -15.22 -10.00
N ARG A 275 -37.90 -14.08 -10.32
CA ARG A 275 -39.12 -13.62 -9.68
C ARG A 275 -40.19 -14.64 -10.07
N THR A 276 -40.55 -15.52 -9.15
CA THR A 276 -41.76 -16.34 -9.29
C THR A 276 -42.95 -15.42 -9.00
N ASP A 277 -43.32 -14.61 -9.99
CA ASP A 277 -44.63 -13.98 -10.02
C ASP A 277 -45.64 -15.13 -10.28
N THR A 278 -46.09 -15.77 -9.21
CA THR A 278 -47.18 -16.76 -9.26
C THR A 278 -48.43 -16.08 -8.71
N GLU A 279 -49.09 -15.32 -9.57
CA GLU A 279 -50.49 -14.95 -9.42
C GLU A 279 -51.18 -15.24 -10.75
N HIS A 280 -51.71 -16.46 -10.92
CA HIS A 280 -52.94 -16.69 -11.68
C HIS A 280 -53.50 -18.11 -11.44
N PRO A 281 -54.83 -18.29 -11.61
CA PRO A 281 -55.65 -19.17 -10.78
C PRO A 281 -55.80 -20.56 -11.41
N GLU A 282 -56.10 -21.51 -10.52
CA GLU A 282 -57.05 -22.61 -10.69
C GLU A 282 -57.31 -23.05 -12.13
N ASP A 283 -56.65 -24.12 -12.56
CA ASP A 283 -57.20 -25.08 -13.53
C ASP A 283 -56.55 -26.47 -13.30
N GLU A 284 -57.39 -27.47 -13.48
CA GLU A 284 -57.37 -28.81 -12.91
C GLU A 284 -56.29 -29.78 -13.46
N ASP A 285 -55.96 -30.75 -12.60
CA ASP A 285 -55.56 -32.14 -12.87
C ASP A 285 -54.76 -32.47 -14.13
N THR A 286 -53.51 -32.90 -13.94
CA THR A 286 -53.03 -34.18 -14.46
C THR A 286 -51.71 -34.61 -13.82
N ASP A 287 -51.68 -35.89 -13.50
CA ASP A 287 -50.62 -36.66 -12.84
C ASP A 287 -49.28 -36.72 -13.60
N ASP A 288 -48.27 -37.23 -12.88
CA ASP A 288 -46.97 -37.78 -13.31
C ASP A 288 -45.78 -36.82 -13.41
N VAL A 289 -45.01 -36.75 -12.30
CA VAL A 289 -43.68 -36.14 -12.23
C VAL A 289 -42.61 -37.23 -12.06
N GLU A 290 -42.04 -37.71 -13.16
CA GLU A 290 -40.65 -38.15 -13.20
C GLU A 290 -40.15 -38.30 -14.66
N LEU A 291 -39.21 -37.43 -15.08
CA LEU A 291 -37.99 -37.76 -15.86
C LEU A 291 -37.44 -36.53 -16.63
N ALA A 292 -36.18 -36.20 -16.32
CA ALA A 292 -35.14 -35.65 -17.18
C ALA A 292 -35.46 -34.44 -18.09
N ALA A 293 -34.98 -33.27 -17.69
CA ALA A 293 -34.88 -32.08 -18.53
C ALA A 293 -33.86 -32.28 -19.67
N ALA A 294 -34.33 -32.78 -20.82
CA ALA A 294 -33.63 -32.63 -22.10
C ALA A 294 -33.66 -31.15 -22.54
N PRO A 295 -32.61 -30.63 -23.21
CA PRO A 295 -32.64 -29.28 -23.77
C PRO A 295 -33.72 -29.21 -24.85
N ARG A 296 -34.82 -28.50 -24.59
CA ARG A 296 -35.85 -28.24 -25.59
C ARG A 296 -35.21 -27.46 -26.74
N VAL A 297 -35.09 -28.10 -27.90
CA VAL A 297 -34.69 -27.46 -29.15
C VAL A 297 -35.71 -26.38 -29.43
N ARG A 298 -35.28 -25.11 -29.46
CA ARG A 298 -36.19 -23.97 -29.64
C ARG A 298 -36.46 -23.78 -31.11
N GLU A 299 -37.65 -24.19 -31.55
CA GLU A 299 -38.16 -23.95 -32.90
C GLU A 299 -38.28 -22.45 -33.21
N CYS A 300 -38.07 -22.11 -34.48
CA CYS A 300 -38.24 -20.76 -34.99
C CYS A 300 -39.71 -20.33 -34.90
N TYR A 301 -40.01 -19.33 -34.08
CA TYR A 301 -41.36 -18.77 -33.92
C TYR A 301 -42.02 -18.21 -35.19
N ASN A 302 -41.32 -18.13 -36.33
CA ASN A 302 -41.91 -17.72 -37.62
C ASN A 302 -42.19 -18.91 -38.56
N CYS A 303 -41.29 -19.88 -38.67
CA CYS A 303 -41.44 -20.98 -39.65
C CYS A 303 -41.47 -22.39 -39.03
N GLY A 304 -41.35 -22.51 -37.71
CA GLY A 304 -41.34 -23.78 -37.00
C GLY A 304 -40.07 -24.63 -37.18
N ALA A 305 -39.11 -24.20 -38.00
CA ALA A 305 -37.87 -24.94 -38.19
C ALA A 305 -36.99 -24.91 -36.93
N ASP A 306 -36.35 -26.02 -36.63
CA ASP A 306 -35.49 -26.27 -35.47
C ASP A 306 -34.02 -25.84 -35.69
N ASP A 307 -33.62 -25.63 -36.94
CA ASP A 307 -32.24 -25.28 -37.33
C ASP A 307 -31.83 -23.82 -37.02
N HIS A 308 -32.79 -22.91 -36.79
CA HIS A 308 -32.46 -21.50 -36.55
C HIS A 308 -33.44 -20.81 -35.62
N LEU A 309 -32.96 -19.71 -35.02
CA LEU A 309 -33.80 -18.83 -34.20
C LEU A 309 -34.43 -17.74 -35.07
N LEU A 310 -35.49 -17.11 -34.56
CA LEU A 310 -36.26 -16.08 -35.27
C LEU A 310 -35.42 -14.96 -35.92
N ARG A 311 -34.31 -14.59 -35.29
CA ARG A 311 -33.39 -13.54 -35.79
C ARG A 311 -32.65 -13.95 -37.08
N ASP A 312 -32.42 -15.24 -37.24
CA ASP A 312 -31.69 -15.87 -38.34
C ASP A 312 -32.66 -16.47 -39.38
N CYS A 313 -33.97 -16.20 -39.24
CA CYS A 313 -34.99 -16.71 -40.15
C CYS A 313 -35.00 -15.98 -41.51
N HIS A 314 -35.01 -16.77 -42.58
CA HIS A 314 -35.06 -16.34 -43.97
C HIS A 314 -36.45 -16.48 -44.61
N ALA A 315 -37.41 -17.09 -43.90
CA ALA A 315 -38.78 -17.22 -44.39
C ALA A 315 -39.52 -15.87 -44.39
N ARG A 316 -40.53 -15.75 -45.26
CA ARG A 316 -41.42 -14.58 -45.26
C ARG A 316 -42.15 -14.51 -43.91
N PRO A 317 -42.33 -13.31 -43.31
CA PRO A 317 -43.09 -13.17 -42.07
C PRO A 317 -44.54 -13.61 -42.26
N LEU A 318 -45.10 -14.31 -41.27
CA LEU A 318 -46.50 -14.76 -41.28
C LEU A 318 -47.50 -13.60 -41.29
N ASP A 319 -47.18 -12.51 -40.56
CA ASP A 319 -48.00 -11.30 -40.49
C ASP A 319 -47.14 -10.03 -40.30
N SER A 320 -47.78 -8.87 -40.26
CA SER A 320 -47.12 -7.58 -40.05
C SER A 320 -46.47 -7.46 -38.66
N GLY A 321 -47.07 -8.03 -37.63
CA GLY A 321 -46.50 -8.04 -36.27
C GLY A 321 -45.25 -8.89 -36.16
N MET A 322 -45.18 -10.00 -36.90
CA MET A 322 -44.04 -10.88 -36.98
C MET A 322 -42.90 -10.25 -37.78
N ALA A 323 -43.21 -9.49 -38.82
CA ALA A 323 -42.23 -8.70 -39.57
C ALA A 323 -41.51 -7.68 -38.66
N ASP A 324 -42.25 -7.00 -37.78
CA ASP A 324 -41.67 -6.05 -36.83
C ASP A 324 -40.81 -6.75 -35.77
N ARG A 325 -41.27 -7.90 -35.26
CA ARG A 325 -40.50 -8.74 -34.32
C ARG A 325 -39.19 -9.25 -34.93
N MET A 326 -39.21 -9.69 -36.19
CA MET A 326 -38.01 -10.12 -36.92
C MET A 326 -37.03 -8.97 -37.13
N ARG A 327 -37.53 -7.77 -37.48
CA ARG A 327 -36.70 -6.57 -37.65
C ARG A 327 -36.03 -6.17 -36.33
N ALA A 328 -36.79 -6.13 -35.24
CA ALA A 328 -36.27 -5.82 -33.91
C ALA A 328 -35.28 -6.88 -33.40
N ALA A 329 -35.46 -8.15 -33.77
CA ALA A 329 -34.52 -9.22 -33.43
C ALA A 329 -33.17 -9.04 -34.17
N LYS A 330 -33.21 -8.74 -35.47
CA LYS A 330 -32.01 -8.47 -36.29
C LYS A 330 -31.27 -7.22 -35.83
N GLU A 331 -31.97 -6.14 -35.49
CA GLU A 331 -31.33 -4.94 -34.93
C GLU A 331 -30.64 -5.20 -33.59
N ARG A 332 -31.24 -6.01 -32.72
CA ARG A 332 -30.62 -6.40 -31.44
C ARG A 332 -29.33 -7.20 -31.66
N GLN A 333 -29.32 -8.14 -32.61
CA GLN A 333 -28.13 -8.90 -33.00
C GLN A 333 -27.04 -7.98 -33.55
N ALA A 334 -27.40 -7.03 -34.42
CA ALA A 334 -26.46 -6.04 -34.95
C ALA A 334 -25.87 -5.14 -33.85
N ARG A 335 -26.66 -4.75 -32.85
CA ARG A 335 -26.17 -3.98 -31.68
C ARG A 335 -25.20 -4.79 -30.82
N MET A 336 -25.48 -6.08 -30.60
CA MET A 336 -24.55 -6.95 -29.86
C MET A 336 -23.23 -7.14 -30.61
N ALA A 337 -23.28 -7.40 -31.92
CA ALA A 337 -22.07 -7.52 -32.74
C ALA A 337 -21.21 -6.23 -32.69
N ARG A 338 -21.84 -5.04 -32.73
CA ARG A 338 -21.14 -3.76 -32.56
C ARG A 338 -20.50 -3.60 -31.18
N ARG A 339 -21.14 -4.10 -30.12
CA ARG A 339 -20.60 -4.07 -28.75
C ARG A 339 -19.37 -4.96 -28.62
N ASP A 340 -19.39 -6.16 -29.21
CA ASP A 340 -18.25 -7.07 -29.19
C ASP A 340 -17.05 -6.53 -29.99
N THR A 341 -17.29 -5.83 -31.10
CA THR A 341 -16.22 -5.14 -31.84
C THR A 341 -15.64 -3.92 -31.11
N ARG A 342 -16.37 -3.29 -30.18
CA ARG A 342 -15.86 -2.18 -29.36
C ARG A 342 -15.12 -2.65 -28.09
N GLY A 343 -15.34 -3.89 -27.65
CA GLY A 343 -14.65 -4.50 -26.52
C GLY A 343 -13.28 -5.09 -26.85
N ARG A 344 -12.98 -5.31 -28.14
CA ARG A 344 -11.62 -5.56 -28.62
C ARG A 344 -11.09 -4.29 -29.27
N GLY A 345 -10.48 -3.42 -28.47
CA GLY A 345 -9.62 -2.38 -29.00
C GLY A 345 -8.56 -3.01 -29.92
N PRO A 346 -8.11 -2.31 -30.97
CA PRO A 346 -6.99 -2.79 -31.78
C PRO A 346 -5.82 -3.06 -30.83
N VAL A 347 -5.25 -4.26 -30.92
CA VAL A 347 -3.94 -4.55 -30.33
C VAL A 347 -2.98 -3.55 -30.96
N LEU A 348 -2.66 -2.50 -30.23
CA LEU A 348 -1.63 -1.53 -30.59
C LEU A 348 -0.29 -2.26 -30.55
N ALA A 349 0.07 -2.88 -31.66
CA ALA A 349 1.46 -3.08 -32.05
C ALA A 349 2.06 -1.69 -32.29
N GLY A 350 2.44 -1.02 -31.21
CA GLY A 350 3.00 0.33 -31.22
C GLY A 350 4.51 0.31 -31.02
N ALA A 351 5.26 -0.27 -31.95
CA ALA A 351 6.60 0.23 -32.24
C ALA A 351 6.40 1.34 -33.28
N THR A 352 6.72 2.58 -32.92
CA THR A 352 6.67 3.70 -33.86
C THR A 352 7.62 3.44 -35.03
N GLU A 353 7.30 3.96 -36.22
CA GLU A 353 8.16 3.83 -37.41
C GLU A 353 9.60 4.33 -37.16
N GLN A 354 9.76 5.29 -36.24
CA GLN A 354 11.05 5.75 -35.72
C GLN A 354 11.79 4.69 -34.89
N GLN A 355 11.10 3.91 -34.06
CA GLN A 355 11.69 2.82 -33.28
C GLN A 355 12.12 1.65 -34.16
N LEU A 356 11.37 1.35 -35.22
CA LEU A 356 11.74 0.33 -36.21
C LEU A 356 12.95 0.76 -37.07
N ARG A 357 13.02 2.04 -37.47
CA ARG A 357 14.22 2.59 -38.13
C ARG A 357 15.45 2.57 -37.22
N ALA A 358 15.30 2.95 -35.95
CA ALA A 358 16.40 2.93 -34.99
C ALA A 358 16.94 1.50 -34.73
N ALA A 359 16.06 0.50 -34.69
CA ALA A 359 16.45 -0.90 -34.55
C ALA A 359 17.18 -1.44 -35.80
N LEU A 360 16.74 -1.05 -37.00
CA LEU A 360 17.40 -1.42 -38.26
C LEU A 360 18.80 -0.79 -38.40
N ASP A 361 18.97 0.46 -37.98
CA ASP A 361 20.27 1.13 -38.00
C ASP A 361 21.24 0.61 -36.92
N ALA A 362 20.72 0.05 -35.83
CA ALA A 362 21.53 -0.64 -34.82
C ALA A 362 22.02 -2.01 -35.34
N LEU A 363 21.19 -2.75 -36.07
CA LEU A 363 21.56 -4.04 -36.65
C LEU A 363 22.60 -3.91 -37.78
N LYS A 364 22.50 -2.88 -38.62
CA LYS A 364 23.50 -2.63 -39.67
C LYS A 364 24.88 -2.29 -39.11
N ARG A 365 24.94 -1.51 -38.03
CA ARG A 365 26.21 -1.15 -37.36
C ARG A 365 26.93 -2.34 -36.72
N ASN A 366 26.20 -3.39 -36.33
CA ASN A 366 26.79 -4.62 -35.79
C ASN A 366 27.17 -5.64 -36.89
N ALA A 367 26.83 -5.39 -38.15
CA ALA A 367 27.21 -6.26 -39.27
C ALA A 367 28.47 -5.77 -40.00
N ASP A 368 28.83 -4.50 -39.83
CA ASP A 368 30.03 -3.86 -40.42
C ASP A 368 31.21 -3.74 -39.43
N ALA A 369 31.07 -4.27 -38.21
CA ALA A 369 32.11 -4.42 -37.20
C ALA A 369 32.39 -5.91 -36.98
#